data_AF-A0A8X7U932-F1
#
_entry.id   AF-A0A8X7U932-F1
#
_cell.length_a   1.000
_cell.length_b   1.000
_cell.length_c   1.000
_cell.angle_alpha   90.00
_cell.angle_beta   90.00
_cell.angle_gamma   90.00
#
_symmetry.space_group_name_H-M   'P 1'
#
loop_
_entity.id
_entity.type
_entity.pdbx_description
1 polymer ?
#
loop_
_entity_poly.entity_id
_entity_poly.type
_entity_poly.pdbx_seq_one_letter_code
_entity_poly.pdbx_strand_id
1 'polypeptide(L)' 'VFGAIISVISCSWGVTTTGGAKGVGESTTSAVVMSLVGIFIADFVLSSFFFQGAGDSLKNCV' A
#
# COMPACT_ATOMS: atom_id res chain seq x y z
N VAL A 1 7.80 6.15 -0.14
CA VAL A 1 6.50 5.68 -0.68
C VAL A 1 5.77 4.80 0.33
N PHE A 2 6.29 3.63 0.68
CA PHE A 2 5.61 2.69 1.59
C PHE A 2 5.21 3.29 2.95
N GLY A 3 6.09 4.04 3.62
CA GLY A 3 5.76 4.71 4.89
C GLY A 3 4.65 5.78 4.77
N ALA A 4 4.54 6.45 3.63
CA ALA A 4 3.46 7.40 3.37
C ALA A 4 2.11 6.67 3.19
N ILE A 5 2.13 5.51 2.51
CA ILE A 5 0.94 4.66 2.34
C ILE A 5 0.46 4.15 3.71
N ILE A 6 1.38 3.59 4.51
CA ILE A 6 1.04 3.06 5.84
C ILE A 6 0.51 4.16 6.75
N SER A 7 1.17 5.32 6.82
CA SER A 7 0.73 6.43 7.70
C SER A 7 -0.64 6.96 7.31
N VAL A 8 -0.91 7.17 6.02
CA VAL A 8 -2.23 7.63 5.55
C VAL A 8 -3.32 6.60 5.87
N ILE A 9 -3.09 5.32 5.57
CA ILE A 9 -4.08 4.27 5.84
C ILE A 9 -4.31 4.13 7.34
N SER A 10 -3.24 4.07 8.14
CA SER A 10 -3.32 3.90 9.59
C SER A 10 -4.04 5.07 10.28
N CYS A 11 -3.75 6.31 9.88
CA CYS A 11 -4.46 7.48 10.41
C CYS A 11 -5.93 7.50 9.98
N SER A 12 -6.24 7.11 8.74
CA SER A 12 -7.63 7.09 8.24
C SER A 12 -8.50 6.10 9.04
N TRP A 13 -7.96 4.91 9.30
CA TRP A 13 -8.64 3.90 10.11
C TRP A 13 -8.71 4.30 11.59
N GLY A 14 -7.67 4.92 12.12
CA GLY A 14 -7.65 5.42 13.50
C GLY A 14 -8.70 6.51 13.77
N VAL A 15 -8.88 7.47 12.85
CA VAL A 15 -9.87 8.55 12.98
C VAL A 15 -11.30 8.05 12.79
N THR A 16 -11.53 7.03 11.96
CA THR A 16 -12.87 6.49 11.69
C THR A 16 -13.30 5.44 12.74
N THR A 17 -12.38 4.95 13.56
CA THR A 17 -12.65 3.91 14.56
C THR A 17 -13.72 4.37 15.55
N THR A 18 -14.76 3.55 15.73
CA THR A 18 -15.83 3.74 16.71
C THR A 18 -16.05 2.43 17.49
N GLY A 19 -16.53 2.49 18.74
CA GLY A 19 -16.88 1.28 19.51
C GLY A 19 -15.90 0.85 20.61
N GLY A 20 -15.08 1.77 21.11
CA GLY A 20 -14.21 1.52 22.26
C GLY A 20 -13.11 0.48 22.00
N ALA A 21 -12.61 -0.16 23.06
CA ALA A 21 -11.41 -1.03 22.98
C ALA A 21 -11.55 -2.22 22.01
N LYS A 22 -12.76 -2.79 21.87
CA LYS A 22 -13.00 -3.89 20.92
C LYS A 22 -13.00 -3.42 19.47
N GLY A 23 -13.59 -2.26 19.19
CA GLY A 23 -13.61 -1.66 17.85
C GLY A 23 -12.22 -1.19 17.37
N VAL A 24 -11.35 -0.78 18.30
CA VAL A 24 -9.95 -0.44 17.99
C VAL A 24 -9.17 -1.67 17.53
N GLY A 25 -9.38 -2.84 18.15
CA GLY A 25 -8.73 -4.08 17.73
C GLY A 25 -9.14 -4.52 16.32
N GLU A 26 -10.43 -4.47 16.00
CA GLU A 26 -10.92 -4.78 14.64
C GLU A 26 -10.40 -3.77 13.61
N SER A 27 -10.51 -2.47 13.90
CA SER A 27 -10.07 -1.43 12.98
C SER A 27 -8.55 -1.48 12.73
N THR A 28 -7.76 -1.83 13.74
CA THR A 28 -6.31 -2.02 13.59
C THR A 28 -5.99 -3.21 12.68
N THR A 29 -6.73 -4.31 12.83
CA THR A 29 -6.54 -5.51 12.00
C THR A 29 -6.88 -5.19 10.53
N SER A 30 -8.01 -4.53 10.30
CA SER A 30 -8.40 -4.09 8.95
C SER A 30 -7.42 -3.07 8.36
N ALA A 31 -6.91 -2.14 9.17
CA ALA A 31 -5.92 -1.14 8.75
C ALA A 31 -4.60 -1.79 8.27
N VAL A 32 -4.12 -2.82 8.98
CA VAL A 32 -2.91 -3.56 8.61
C VAL A 32 -3.12 -4.31 7.29
N VAL A 33 -4.26 -5.00 7.13
CA VAL A 33 -4.57 -5.71 5.88
C VAL A 33 -4.65 -4.73 4.70
N MET A 34 -5.35 -3.60 4.86
CA MET A 34 -5.43 -2.55 3.83
C MET A 34 -4.05 -1.97 3.50
N SER A 35 -3.20 -1.77 4.51
CA SER A 35 -1.83 -1.29 4.32
C SER A 35 -0.99 -2.28 3.52
N LEU A 36 -1.09 -3.58 3.83
CA LEU A 36 -0.38 -4.64 3.09
C LEU A 36 -0.85 -4.72 1.63
N VAL A 37 -2.16 -4.64 1.37
CA VAL A 37 -2.70 -4.61 0.01
C VAL A 37 -2.18 -3.37 -0.75
N GLY A 38 -2.20 -2.20 -0.12
CA GLY A 38 -1.68 -0.96 -0.71
C GLY A 38 -0.17 -1.03 -1.01
N ILE A 39 0.61 -1.66 -0.13
CA ILE A 39 2.04 -1.91 -0.35
C ILE A 39 2.25 -2.84 -1.55
N PHE A 40 1.50 -3.94 -1.66
CA PHE A 40 1.61 -4.86 -2.79
C PHE A 40 1.29 -4.18 -4.13
N ILE A 41 0.26 -3.34 -4.17
CA ILE A 41 -0.08 -2.57 -5.38
C ILE A 41 1.05 -1.59 -5.71
N ALA A 42 1.54 -0.84 -4.72
CA ALA A 42 2.63 0.11 -4.92
C ALA A 42 3.92 -0.59 -5.38
N ASP A 43 4.22 -1.76 -4.84
CA ASP A 43 5.36 -2.59 -5.25
C ASP A 43 5.21 -3.02 -6.72
N PHE A 44 4.03 -3.51 -7.13
CA PHE A 44 3.78 -3.87 -8.53
C PHE A 44 3.92 -2.68 -9.48
N VAL A 45 3.41 -1.50 -9.10
CA VAL A 45 3.50 -0.28 -9.91
C VAL A 45 4.94 0.21 -10.01
N LEU A 46 5.67 0.25 -8.88
CA LEU A 46 7.08 0.66 -8.86
C LEU A 46 7.95 -0.31 -9.64
N SER A 47 7.72 -1.62 -9.45
CA SER A 47 8.44 -2.67 -10.17
C SER A 47 8.14 -2.59 -11.66
N SER A 48 6.86 -2.46 -12.06
CA SER A 48 6.50 -2.27 -13.46
C SER A 48 7.09 -1.00 -14.06
N PHE A 49 7.06 0.14 -13.36
CA PHE A 49 7.66 1.39 -13.85
C PHE A 49 9.18 1.28 -13.98
N PHE A 50 9.85 0.66 -13.01
CA PHE A 50 11.29 0.50 -13.01
C PHE A 50 11.77 -0.52 -14.05
N PHE A 51 11.04 -1.63 -14.22
CA PHE A 51 11.32 -2.64 -15.23
C PHE A 51 10.82 -2.29 -16.63
N GLN A 52 9.80 -1.43 -16.79
CA GLN A 52 9.37 -0.90 -18.10
C GLN A 52 10.51 -0.09 -18.74
N GLY A 53 11.26 0.69 -17.96
CA GLY A 53 12.48 1.35 -18.44
C GLY A 53 13.60 0.39 -18.86
N ALA A 54 13.70 -0.79 -18.25
CA ALA A 54 14.59 -1.86 -18.71
C ALA A 54 14.03 -2.62 -19.94
N GLY A 55 12.71 -2.73 -20.07
CA GLY A 55 12.00 -3.38 -21.17
C GLY A 55 12.01 -2.59 -22.48
N ASP A 56 11.92 -1.26 -22.42
CA ASP A 56 12.03 -0.39 -23.60
C ASP A 56 13.42 -0.49 -24.27
N SER A 57 14.47 -0.77 -23.49
CA SER A 57 15.83 -1.01 -24.02
C SER A 57 15.94 -2.32 -24.83
N LEU A 58 15.20 -3.38 -24.45
CA LEU A 58 15.15 -4.63 -25.21
C LEU A 58 14.21 -4.54 -26.43
N LYS A 59 13.14 -3.75 -26.33
CA LYS A 59 12.14 -3.57 -27.40
C LYS A 59 12.63 -2.70 -28.57
N ASN A 60 13.62 -1.83 -28.33
CA ASN A 60 14.28 -1.04 -29.38
C ASN A 60 15.43 -1.81 -30.06
N CYS A 61 15.90 -2.91 -29.46
CA CYS A 61 17.01 -3.72 -29.96
C CYS A 61 16.55 -4.98 -30.74
N VAL A 62 15.24 -5.19 -30.89
CA VAL A 62 14.64 -6.26 -31.71
C VAL A 62 13.94 -5.68 -32.92
#